data_AF-A0A7K2M8C6-F1
#
_entry.id   AF-A0A7K2M8C6-F1
#
_cell.length_a   1.000
_cell.length_b   1.000
_cell.length_c   1.000
_cell.angle_alpha   90.00
_cell.angle_beta   90.00
_cell.angle_gamma   90.00
#
_symmetry.space_group_name_H-M   'P 1'
#
loop_
_entity.id
_entity.type
_entity.pdbx_description
1 polymer ?
#
loop_
_entity_poly.entity_id
_entity_poly.type
_entity_poly.pdbx_seq_one_letter_code
_entity_poly.pdbx_strand_id
1 'polypeptide(L)'
;MTETAAGFRAAFEAFRALPYPDYPREEALRDWNSRLLDLDGYVAGYATRVYDGRIGAAEVPDTGALVVEAETLRRDLDSVTPHGADEARLVSEYRAYAEALERMVRLLAALARTA
;
A
#
# COMPACT_ATOMS: atom_id res chain seq x y z
N MET A 1 -8.49 20.85 -9.91
CA MET A 1 -8.00 19.55 -9.39
C MET A 1 -8.01 18.57 -10.54
N THR A 2 -6.87 17.95 -10.88
CA THR A 2 -6.79 16.96 -11.96
C THR A 2 -7.51 15.67 -11.54
N GLU A 3 -7.96 14.87 -12.52
CA GLU A 3 -8.57 13.54 -12.26
C GLU A 3 -7.65 12.66 -11.41
N THR A 4 -6.34 12.69 -11.69
CA THR A 4 -5.30 11.98 -10.93
C THR A 4 -5.25 12.42 -9.46
N ALA A 5 -5.34 13.72 -9.19
CA ALA A 5 -5.33 14.23 -7.81
C ALA A 5 -6.58 13.81 -7.03
N ALA A 6 -7.75 13.86 -7.67
CA ALA A 6 -8.99 13.37 -7.05
C ALA A 6 -8.93 11.86 -6.79
N GLY A 7 -8.40 11.09 -7.76
CA GLY A 7 -8.19 9.66 -7.64
C GLY A 7 -7.23 9.30 -6.49
N PHE A 8 -6.10 9.99 -6.38
CA PHE A 8 -5.16 9.81 -5.26
C PHE A 8 -5.83 10.06 -3.91
N ARG A 9 -6.56 11.18 -3.76
CA ARG A 9 -7.25 11.49 -2.48
C ARG A 9 -8.24 10.40 -2.09
N ALA A 10 -9.08 9.95 -3.03
CA ALA A 10 -10.04 8.89 -2.77
C ALA A 10 -9.36 7.56 -2.41
N ALA A 11 -8.26 7.21 -3.08
CA ALA A 11 -7.50 6.00 -2.77
C ALA A 11 -6.81 6.07 -1.40
N PHE A 12 -6.26 7.22 -1.04
CA PHE A 12 -5.67 7.44 0.28
C PHE A 12 -6.71 7.36 1.40
N GLU A 13 -7.86 8.01 1.24
CA GLU A 13 -8.96 7.95 2.20
C GLU A 13 -9.47 6.51 2.38
N ALA A 14 -9.64 5.76 1.28
CA ALA A 14 -10.04 4.36 1.33
C ALA A 14 -8.99 3.47 2.02
N PHE A 15 -7.70 3.65 1.70
CA PHE A 15 -6.61 2.91 2.32
C PHE A 15 -6.55 3.15 3.84
N ARG A 16 -6.66 4.42 4.27
CA ARG A 16 -6.63 4.80 5.69
C ARG A 16 -7.85 4.34 6.49
N ALA A 17 -8.95 3.99 5.81
CA ALA A 17 -10.14 3.44 6.45
C ALA A 17 -10.05 1.93 6.69
N LEU A 18 -9.09 1.23 6.06
CA LEU A 18 -8.90 -0.20 6.28
C LEU A 18 -8.22 -0.45 7.64
N PRO A 19 -8.72 -1.41 8.44
CA PRO A 19 -7.99 -1.87 9.60
C PRO A 19 -6.71 -2.57 9.15
N TYR A 20 -5.62 -2.38 9.89
CA TYR A 20 -4.42 -3.17 9.68
C TYR A 20 -4.72 -4.65 10.02
N PRO A 21 -4.36 -5.63 9.17
CA PRO A 21 -4.64 -7.04 9.43
C PRO A 21 -3.97 -7.55 10.72
N ASP A 22 -4.56 -8.57 11.34
CA ASP A 22 -4.02 -9.16 12.57
C ASP A 22 -2.61 -9.73 12.36
N TYR A 23 -1.77 -9.68 13.39
CA TYR A 23 -0.39 -10.17 13.29
C TYR A 23 -0.36 -11.70 13.00
N PRO A 24 0.42 -12.17 12.01
CA PRO A 24 0.38 -13.56 11.59
C PRO A 24 1.19 -14.44 12.53
N ARG A 25 0.75 -15.69 12.69
CA ARG A 25 1.46 -16.70 13.50
C ARG A 25 2.54 -17.42 12.70
N GLU A 26 2.26 -17.68 11.41
CA GLU A 26 3.18 -18.38 10.50
C GLU A 26 4.41 -17.54 10.18
N GLU A 27 5.59 -18.17 10.16
CA GLU A 27 6.88 -17.48 9.93
C GLU A 27 6.95 -16.79 8.58
N ALA A 28 6.56 -17.49 7.50
CA ALA A 28 6.57 -16.92 6.15
C ALA A 28 5.69 -15.66 6.03
N LEU A 29 4.55 -15.64 6.71
CA LEU A 29 3.66 -14.47 6.74
C LEU A 29 4.22 -13.34 7.63
N ARG A 30 5.01 -13.65 8.67
CA ARG A 30 5.67 -12.63 9.51
C ARG A 30 6.75 -11.87 8.75
N ASP A 31 7.55 -12.56 7.94
CA ASP A 31 8.56 -11.92 7.10
C ASP A 31 7.90 -11.03 6.04
N TRP A 32 6.85 -11.54 5.40
CA TRP A 32 6.05 -10.75 4.45
C TRP A 32 5.41 -9.53 5.13
N ASN A 33 4.80 -9.70 6.31
CA ASN A 33 4.19 -8.61 7.07
C ASN A 33 5.19 -7.53 7.49
N SER A 34 6.43 -7.91 7.82
CA SER A 34 7.49 -6.94 8.15
C SER A 34 7.81 -6.03 6.96
N ARG A 35 7.93 -6.61 5.76
CA ARG A 35 8.13 -5.83 4.53
C ARG A 35 6.93 -4.94 4.21
N LEU A 36 5.71 -5.41 4.46
CA LEU A 36 4.50 -4.59 4.32
C LEU A 36 4.52 -3.38 5.27
N LEU A 37 4.88 -3.59 6.54
CA LEU A 37 4.95 -2.53 7.54
C LEU A 37 5.95 -1.44 7.14
N ASP A 38 7.12 -1.84 6.65
CA ASP A 38 8.15 -0.90 6.20
C ASP A 38 7.65 -0.02 5.04
N LEU A 39 7.07 -0.66 4.01
CA LEU A 39 6.54 0.06 2.86
C LEU A 39 5.35 0.96 3.24
N ASP A 40 4.40 0.44 4.01
CA ASP A 40 3.23 1.20 4.49
C ASP A 40 3.67 2.42 5.29
N GLY A 41 4.52 2.23 6.31
CA GLY A 41 5.01 3.33 7.15
C GLY A 41 5.70 4.42 6.33
N TYR A 42 6.54 4.02 5.37
CA TYR A 42 7.22 4.95 4.48
C TYR A 42 6.24 5.71 3.57
N VAL A 43 5.36 5.00 2.86
CA VAL A 43 4.42 5.58 1.91
C VAL A 43 3.37 6.44 2.62
N ALA A 44 2.79 5.97 3.72
CA ALA A 44 1.76 6.69 4.46
C ALA A 44 2.26 8.05 4.98
N GLY A 45 3.54 8.13 5.36
CA GLY A 45 4.19 9.37 5.75
C GLY A 45 4.20 10.41 4.63
N TYR A 46 4.60 10.03 3.42
CA TYR A 46 4.60 10.92 2.26
C TYR A 46 3.19 11.21 1.75
N ALA A 47 2.34 10.19 1.63
CA ALA A 47 0.97 10.31 1.15
C ALA A 47 0.16 11.29 2.03
N THR A 48 0.35 11.26 3.35
CA THR A 48 -0.27 12.24 4.26
C THR A 48 0.19 13.65 3.97
N ARG A 49 1.50 13.88 3.76
CA ARG A 49 2.04 15.21 3.46
C ARG A 49 1.54 15.75 2.12
N VAL A 50 1.43 14.89 1.11
CA VAL A 50 0.85 15.24 -0.21
C VAL A 50 -0.65 15.54 -0.08
N TYR A 51 -1.39 14.69 0.64
CA TYR A 51 -2.82 14.86 0.87
C TYR A 51 -3.14 16.19 1.59
N ASP A 52 -2.34 16.55 2.59
CA ASP A 52 -2.43 17.81 3.35
C ASP A 52 -1.88 19.03 2.58
N GLY A 53 -1.28 18.83 1.39
CA GLY A 53 -0.67 19.89 0.60
C GLY A 53 0.62 20.48 1.19
N ARG A 54 1.30 19.76 2.10
CA ARG A 54 2.57 20.18 2.70
C ARG A 54 3.76 20.01 1.76
N ILE A 55 3.66 19.05 0.85
CA ILE A 55 4.61 18.82 -0.25
C ILE A 55 3.82 18.49 -1.51
N GLY A 56 4.39 18.74 -2.68
CA GLY A 56 3.93 18.21 -3.96
C GLY A 56 4.28 16.73 -4.12
N ALA A 57 3.52 16.02 -4.95
CA ALA A 57 3.79 14.60 -5.23
C ALA A 57 5.16 14.39 -5.92
N ALA A 58 5.65 15.35 -6.70
CA ALA A 58 6.98 15.32 -7.31
C ALA A 58 8.14 15.39 -6.30
N GLU A 59 7.87 15.83 -5.07
CA GLU A 59 8.85 15.86 -3.98
C GLU A 59 8.96 14.51 -3.26
N VAL A 60 8.08 13.55 -3.56
CA VAL A 60 8.17 12.19 -3.01
C VAL A 60 9.31 11.45 -3.72
N PRO A 61 10.33 10.98 -2.99
CA PRO A 61 11.47 10.29 -3.59
C PRO A 61 11.05 8.94 -4.18
N ASP A 62 11.64 8.61 -5.34
CA ASP A 62 11.63 7.30 -5.97
C ASP A 62 10.25 6.63 -6.08
N THR A 63 9.20 7.39 -6.41
CA THR A 63 7.83 6.86 -6.57
C THR A 63 7.72 5.68 -7.54
N GLY A 64 8.62 5.59 -8.53
CA GLY A 64 8.73 4.41 -9.41
C GLY A 64 9.17 3.14 -8.67
N ALA A 65 10.14 3.24 -7.77
CA ALA A 65 10.60 2.12 -6.95
C ALA A 65 9.51 1.65 -5.98
N LEU A 66 8.78 2.60 -5.37
CA LEU A 66 7.65 2.30 -4.48
C LEU A 66 6.54 1.51 -5.20
N VAL A 67 6.25 1.83 -6.46
CA VAL A 67 5.28 1.06 -7.27
C VAL A 67 5.77 -0.38 -7.46
N VAL A 68 7.04 -0.56 -7.82
CA VAL A 68 7.62 -1.90 -8.03
C VAL A 68 7.61 -2.71 -6.73
N GLU A 69 7.92 -2.08 -5.61
CA GLU A 69 7.91 -2.73 -4.30
C GLU A 69 6.51 -3.16 -3.87
N ALA A 70 5.50 -2.27 -4.02
CA ALA A 70 4.10 -2.59 -3.72
C ALA A 70 3.58 -3.74 -4.59
N GLU A 71 3.88 -3.72 -5.89
CA GLU A 71 3.53 -4.79 -6.82
C GLU A 71 4.18 -6.12 -6.43
N THR A 72 5.45 -6.08 -6.01
CA THR A 72 6.20 -7.26 -5.61
C THR A 72 5.60 -7.86 -4.35
N LEU A 73 5.28 -7.03 -3.34
CA LEU A 73 4.60 -7.49 -2.13
C LEU A 73 3.26 -8.14 -2.42
N ARG A 74 2.44 -7.56 -3.31
CA ARG A 74 1.16 -8.16 -3.70
C ARG A 74 1.37 -9.52 -4.39
N ARG A 75 2.30 -9.61 -5.35
CA ARG A 75 2.61 -10.88 -6.05
C ARG A 75 3.12 -11.95 -5.08
N ASP A 76 3.99 -11.57 -4.15
CA ASP A 76 4.51 -12.48 -3.12
C ASP A 76 3.35 -13.02 -2.27
N LEU A 77 2.40 -12.17 -1.86
CA LEU A 77 1.22 -12.59 -1.09
C LEU A 77 0.23 -13.45 -1.90
N ASP A 78 0.06 -13.16 -3.18
CA ASP A 78 -0.76 -13.97 -4.08
C ASP A 78 -0.22 -15.41 -4.21
N SER A 79 1.09 -15.60 -4.01
CA SER A 79 1.71 -16.92 -4.00
C SER A 79 1.50 -17.71 -2.69
N VAL A 80 1.08 -17.05 -1.61
CA VAL A 80 0.82 -17.70 -0.32
C VAL A 80 -0.44 -18.55 -0.39
N THR A 81 -0.29 -19.84 -0.11
CA THR A 81 -1.41 -20.78 0.05
C THR A 81 -1.72 -20.94 1.54
N PRO A 82 -2.89 -20.47 2.02
CA PRO A 82 -3.25 -20.58 3.43
C PRO A 82 -3.61 -22.01 3.83
N HIS A 83 -3.27 -22.38 5.07
CA HIS A 83 -3.59 -23.66 5.70
C HIS A 83 -4.74 -23.49 6.70
N GLY A 84 -5.93 -23.87 6.27
CA GLY A 84 -7.14 -23.80 7.11
C GLY A 84 -7.84 -22.44 7.05
N ALA A 85 -9.00 -22.37 7.72
CA ALA A 85 -9.93 -21.24 7.57
C ALA A 85 -9.41 -19.93 8.17
N ASP A 86 -8.72 -20.00 9.33
CA ASP A 86 -8.22 -18.81 10.02
C ASP A 86 -7.11 -18.13 9.22
N GLU A 87 -6.14 -18.90 8.71
CA GLU A 87 -5.08 -18.36 7.85
C GLU A 87 -5.66 -17.86 6.52
N ALA A 88 -6.66 -18.55 5.95
CA ALA A 88 -7.29 -18.12 4.71
C ALA A 88 -7.99 -16.76 4.86
N ARG A 89 -8.67 -16.54 5.99
CA ARG A 89 -9.26 -15.24 6.32
C ARG A 89 -8.19 -14.17 6.44
N LEU A 90 -7.11 -14.45 7.19
CA LEU A 90 -6.03 -13.50 7.39
C LEU A 90 -5.32 -13.13 6.08
N VAL A 91 -4.99 -14.11 5.25
CA VAL A 91 -4.39 -13.87 3.92
C VAL A 91 -5.32 -13.05 3.04
N SER A 92 -6.65 -13.26 3.11
CA SER A 92 -7.62 -12.43 2.40
C SER A 92 -7.62 -10.98 2.88
N GLU A 93 -7.51 -10.74 4.19
CA GLU A 93 -7.41 -9.40 4.78
C GLU A 93 -6.12 -8.70 4.32
N TYR A 94 -4.99 -9.41 4.34
CA TYR A 94 -3.72 -8.90 3.81
C TYR A 94 -3.78 -8.58 2.31
N ARG A 95 -4.48 -9.40 1.50
CA ARG A 95 -4.63 -9.15 0.06
C ARG A 95 -5.40 -7.86 -0.20
N ALA A 96 -6.50 -7.65 0.51
CA ALA A 96 -7.26 -6.41 0.42
C ALA A 96 -6.43 -5.19 0.84
N TYR A 97 -5.67 -5.31 1.92
CA TYR A 97 -4.78 -4.23 2.40
C TYR A 97 -3.69 -3.90 1.38
N ALA A 98 -2.98 -4.92 0.86
CA ALA A 98 -1.92 -4.76 -0.12
C ALA A 98 -2.44 -4.19 -1.46
N GLU A 99 -3.63 -4.59 -1.90
CA GLU A 99 -4.27 -4.03 -3.10
C GLU A 99 -4.58 -2.53 -2.94
N ALA A 100 -5.11 -2.13 -1.79
CA ALA A 100 -5.39 -0.72 -1.49
C ALA A 100 -4.11 0.11 -1.41
N LEU A 101 -3.06 -0.43 -0.77
CA LEU A 101 -1.73 0.19 -0.73
C LEU A 101 -1.15 0.37 -2.13
N GLU A 102 -1.13 -0.68 -2.96
CA GLU A 102 -0.61 -0.63 -4.33
C GLU A 102 -1.36 0.41 -5.17
N ARG A 103 -2.70 0.42 -5.10
CA ARG A 103 -3.52 1.40 -5.82
C ARG A 103 -3.17 2.83 -5.45
N MET A 104 -3.04 3.11 -4.15
CA MET A 104 -2.71 4.44 -3.64
C MET A 104 -1.29 4.86 -4.04
N VAL A 105 -0.30 3.95 -3.96
CA VAL A 105 1.08 4.19 -4.43
C VAL A 105 1.13 4.49 -5.93
N ARG A 106 0.40 3.73 -6.76
CA ARG A 106 0.34 3.97 -8.22
C ARG A 106 -0.23 5.34 -8.55
N LEU A 107 -1.28 5.77 -7.85
CA LEU A 107 -1.88 7.08 -8.03
C LEU A 107 -0.96 8.20 -7.54
N LEU A 108 -0.24 8.00 -6.43
CA LEU A 108 0.78 8.92 -5.96
C LEU A 108 1.89 9.09 -7.01
N ALA A 109 2.40 7.98 -7.57
CA ALA A 109 3.41 8.01 -8.63
C ALA A 109 2.89 8.66 -9.92
N ALA A 110 1.62 8.43 -10.27
CA ALA A 110 0.99 9.10 -11.41
C ALA A 110 0.88 10.61 -11.17
N LEU A 111 0.49 11.02 -9.97
CA LEU A 111 0.39 12.42 -9.58
C LEU A 111 1.76 13.11 -9.65
N ALA A 112 2.82 12.43 -9.17
CA ALA A 112 4.19 12.92 -9.21
C ALA A 112 4.71 13.18 -10.63
N ARG A 113 4.27 12.41 -11.63
CA ARG A 113 4.64 12.62 -13.05
C ARG A 113 3.86 13.74 -13.74
N THR A 114 2.76 14.18 -13.14
CA THR A 114 1.89 15.24 -13.70
C THR A 114 2.08 16.60 -13.03
N ALA A 115 2.88 16.65 -11.97
CA ALA A 115 3.15 17.84 -11.16
C ALA A 115 4.29 18.68 -11.74
#